data_AF-A0A961IGH7-F1
#
_entry.id   AF-A0A961IGH7-F1
#
_cell.length_a   1.000
_cell.length_b   1.000
_cell.length_c   1.000
_cell.angle_alpha   90.00
_cell.angle_beta   90.00
_cell.angle_gamma   90.00
#
_symmetry.space_group_name_H-M   'P 1'
#
loop_
_entity.id
_entity.type
_entity.pdbx_description
1 polymer ?
#
loop_
_entity_poly.entity_id
_entity_poly.type
_entity_poly.pdbx_seq_one_letter_code
_entity_poly.pdbx_strand_id
1 'polypeptide(L)'
;MTYFQLATVSVNQTALDWNGNRDRIQNALTDILERTPGDNRALPDCILFPELCVSGYGCEDAFHSEDVARRSWDALEEIADHSRALTRT
;
A
#
# COMPACT_ATOMS: atom_id res chain seq x y z
N MET A 1 -7.81 28.31 8.05
CA MET A 1 -6.69 27.60 7.41
C MET A 1 -6.90 26.13 7.68
N THR A 2 -7.11 25.31 6.65
CA THR A 2 -7.25 23.85 6.80
C THR A 2 -5.88 23.22 6.61
N TYR A 3 -5.50 22.29 7.49
CA TYR A 3 -4.24 21.53 7.36
C TYR A 3 -4.53 20.19 6.67
N PHE A 4 -3.57 19.70 5.89
CA PHE A 4 -3.62 18.41 5.22
C PHE A 4 -2.36 17.61 5.58
N GLN A 5 -2.54 16.41 6.11
CA GLN A 5 -1.47 15.54 6.58
C GLN A 5 -1.21 14.43 5.57
N LEU A 6 -0.02 14.44 4.99
CA LEU A 6 0.46 13.40 4.09
C LEU A 6 1.45 12.49 4.84
N ALA A 7 1.22 11.18 4.80
CA ALA A 7 2.19 10.17 5.21
C ALA A 7 2.80 9.52 3.97
N THR A 8 4.10 9.25 4.01
CA THR A 8 4.82 8.52 2.95
C THR A 8 5.33 7.20 3.49
N VAL A 9 5.28 6.15 2.68
CA VAL A 9 5.66 4.80 3.09
C VAL A 9 6.83 4.29 2.25
N SER A 10 7.76 3.62 2.90
CA SER A 10 8.79 2.81 2.25
C SER A 10 8.49 1.34 2.52
N VAL A 11 8.40 0.54 1.46
CA VAL A 11 8.17 -0.92 1.52
C VAL A 11 9.24 -1.63 0.69
N ASN A 12 9.75 -2.75 1.21
CA ASN A 12 10.77 -3.54 0.54
C ASN A 12 10.13 -4.60 -0.37
N GLN A 13 9.66 -4.16 -1.53
CA GLN A 13 8.96 -5.02 -2.48
C GLN A 13 9.91 -5.92 -3.26
N THR A 14 9.44 -7.12 -3.58
CA THR A 14 10.14 -8.08 -4.42
C THR A 14 9.38 -8.19 -5.75
N ALA A 15 10.08 -8.11 -6.88
CA ALA A 15 9.43 -8.23 -8.18
C ALA A 15 8.67 -9.56 -8.29
N LEU A 16 7.44 -9.50 -8.80
CA LEU A 16 6.54 -10.65 -9.00
C LEU A 16 6.05 -11.35 -7.71
N ASP A 17 6.37 -10.83 -6.53
CA ASP A 17 5.88 -11.32 -5.23
C ASP A 17 4.54 -10.68 -4.86
N TRP A 18 3.47 -11.04 -5.56
CA TRP A 18 2.16 -10.38 -5.39
C TRP A 18 1.63 -10.45 -3.96
N ASN A 19 1.69 -11.64 -3.35
CA ASN A 19 1.21 -11.86 -1.98
C ASN A 19 2.09 -11.12 -0.97
N GLY A 20 3.41 -11.25 -1.05
CA GLY A 20 4.29 -10.58 -0.10
C GLY A 20 4.26 -9.06 -0.25
N ASN A 21 4.15 -8.54 -1.48
CA ASN A 21 4.04 -7.10 -1.71
C ASN A 21 2.72 -6.54 -1.18
N ARG A 22 1.61 -7.25 -1.39
CA ARG A 22 0.29 -6.95 -0.81
C ARG A 22 0.38 -6.93 0.72
N ASP A 23 0.93 -7.98 1.32
CA ASP A 23 1.02 -8.11 2.78
C ASP A 23 1.87 -7.00 3.39
N ARG A 24 2.99 -6.62 2.76
CA ARG A 24 3.82 -5.48 3.20
C ARG A 24 3.04 -4.16 3.15
N ILE A 25 2.22 -3.94 2.12
CA ILE A 25 1.36 -2.75 2.02
C ILE A 25 0.29 -2.75 3.12
N GLN A 26 -0.42 -3.86 3.30
CA GLN A 26 -1.47 -4.00 4.32
C GLN A 26 -0.91 -3.83 5.73
N ASN A 27 0.25 -4.42 6.03
CA ASN A 27 0.93 -4.25 7.30
C ASN A 27 1.36 -2.80 7.53
N ALA A 28 1.89 -2.13 6.50
CA ALA A 28 2.25 -0.71 6.62
C ALA A 28 1.03 0.19 6.89
N LEU A 29 -0.12 -0.10 6.27
CA LEU A 29 -1.38 0.59 6.57
C LEU A 29 -1.78 0.38 8.04
N THR A 30 -1.81 -0.87 8.50
CA THR A 30 -2.16 -1.21 9.89
C THR A 30 -1.22 -0.52 10.87
N ASP A 31 0.10 -0.59 10.64
CA ASP A 31 1.12 0.07 11.47
C ASP A 31 0.90 1.58 11.62
N ILE A 32 0.55 2.28 10.53
CA ILE A 32 0.29 3.73 10.56
C ILE A 32 -0.92 4.04 11.45
N LEU A 33 -1.98 3.25 11.36
CA LEU A 33 -3.20 3.46 12.15
C LEU A 33 -2.97 3.10 13.63
N GLU A 34 -2.31 1.98 13.90
CA GLU A 34 -2.03 1.49 15.26
C GLU A 34 -0.99 2.29 16.04
N ARG A 35 -0.11 3.04 15.36
CA ARG A 35 0.88 3.92 16.01
C ARG A 35 0.31 5.30 16.37
N THR A 36 -0.92 5.59 15.96
CA THR A 36 -1.64 6.83 16.28
C THR A 36 -2.20 6.97 17.73
N PRO A 37 -2.18 6.00 18.67
CA PRO A 37 -2.77 6.18 20.01
C PRO A 37 -1.98 7.04 21.01
N GLY A 38 -0.74 7.48 20.73
CA GLY A 38 0.16 8.03 21.76
C GLY A 38 0.52 9.50 21.65
N ASP A 39 0.43 10.11 20.47
CA ASP A 39 1.21 11.30 20.15
C ASP A 39 0.38 12.56 19.82
N ASN A 40 -0.93 12.52 20.10
CA ASN A 40 -1.89 13.60 19.75
C ASN A 40 -1.92 13.93 18.25
N ARG A 41 -1.34 13.07 17.39
CA ARG A 41 -1.35 13.22 15.95
C ARG A 41 -2.63 12.61 15.43
N ALA A 42 -3.34 13.34 14.56
CA ALA A 42 -4.47 12.77 13.84
C ALA A 42 -3.95 11.79 12.78
N LEU A 43 -4.85 10.89 12.33
CA LEU A 43 -4.60 10.03 11.18
C LEU A 43 -4.25 10.89 9.95
N PRO A 44 -3.29 10.48 9.10
CA PRO A 44 -2.99 11.22 7.88
C PRO A 44 -4.20 11.21 6.94
N ASP A 45 -4.46 12.33 6.28
CA ASP A 45 -5.50 12.46 5.26
C ASP A 45 -5.17 11.64 4.00
N CYS A 46 -3.89 11.39 3.75
CA CYS A 46 -3.43 10.58 2.62
C CYS A 46 -2.15 9.81 2.97
N ILE A 47 -2.06 8.57 2.48
CA ILE A 47 -0.89 7.70 2.61
C ILE A 47 -0.38 7.40 1.20
N LEU A 48 0.86 7.79 0.91
CA LEU A 48 1.51 7.61 -0.38
C LEU A 48 2.51 6.44 -0.32
N PHE A 49 2.33 5.49 -1.24
CA PHE A 49 3.23 4.36 -1.44
C PHE A 49 4.19 4.60 -2.63
N PRO A 50 5.29 3.84 -2.71
CA PRO A 50 6.23 3.93 -3.83
C PRO A 50 5.59 3.54 -5.17
N GLU A 51 6.24 3.99 -6.26
CA GLU A 51 5.93 3.57 -7.62
C GLU A 51 5.96 2.04 -7.77
N LEU A 52 5.00 1.50 -8.52
CA LEU A 52 4.88 0.07 -8.83
C LEU A 52 4.96 -0.85 -7.60
N CYS A 53 4.56 -0.35 -6.41
CA CYS A 53 4.70 -1.10 -5.17
C CYS A 53 3.85 -2.38 -5.12
N VAL A 54 2.78 -2.49 -5.89
CA VAL A 54 1.97 -3.73 -5.95
C VAL A 54 2.75 -4.83 -6.66
N SER A 55 3.37 -4.50 -7.79
CA SER A 55 4.11 -5.48 -8.58
C SER A 55 5.55 -5.71 -8.11
N GLY A 56 6.13 -4.70 -7.47
CA GLY A 56 7.57 -4.49 -7.40
C GLY A 56 8.07 -3.77 -8.65
N TYR A 57 9.03 -2.87 -8.48
CA TYR A 57 9.54 -2.02 -9.56
C TYR A 57 10.29 -2.82 -10.64
N GLY A 58 11.21 -3.70 -10.22
CA GLY A 58 12.11 -4.45 -11.12
C GLY A 58 11.49 -5.68 -11.78
N CYS A 59 10.28 -5.57 -12.36
CA CYS A 59 9.70 -6.68 -13.11
C CYS A 59 10.25 -6.79 -14.55
N GLU A 60 10.89 -5.73 -15.06
CA GLU A 60 11.55 -5.72 -16.37
C GLU A 60 10.65 -6.27 -17.51
N ASP A 61 11.16 -7.16 -18.36
CA ASP A 61 10.44 -7.77 -19.49
C ASP A 61 9.14 -8.48 -19.07
N ALA A 62 8.98 -8.85 -17.79
CA ALA A 62 7.74 -9.45 -17.32
C ALA A 62 6.54 -8.51 -17.49
N PHE A 63 6.75 -7.18 -17.52
CA PHE A 63 5.68 -6.21 -17.81
C PHE A 63 5.06 -6.38 -19.20
N HIS A 64 5.69 -7.10 -20.13
CA HIS A 64 5.08 -7.45 -21.43
C HIS A 64 4.02 -8.57 -21.33
N SER A 65 3.92 -9.25 -20.17
CA SER A 65 2.91 -10.26 -19.92
C SER A 65 1.63 -9.64 -19.36
N GLU A 66 0.48 -9.97 -19.95
CA GLU A 66 -0.84 -9.60 -19.42
C GLU A 66 -1.06 -10.13 -17.99
N ASP A 67 -0.40 -11.22 -17.61
CA ASP A 67 -0.52 -11.83 -16.28
C ASP A 67 0.02 -10.91 -15.18
N VAL A 68 1.04 -10.08 -15.46
CA VAL A 68 1.58 -9.12 -14.48
C VAL A 68 0.54 -8.05 -14.16
N ALA A 69 -0.11 -7.49 -15.19
CA ALA A 69 -1.18 -6.52 -15.00
C ALA A 69 -2.37 -7.13 -14.25
N ARG A 70 -2.80 -8.33 -14.67
CA ARG A 70 -3.95 -9.03 -14.06
C ARG A 70 -3.71 -9.33 -12.57
N ARG A 71 -2.56 -9.90 -12.22
CA ARG A 71 -2.27 -10.24 -10.81
C ARG A 71 -2.01 -9.01 -9.95
N SER A 72 -1.40 -7.97 -10.52
CA SER A 72 -1.27 -6.68 -9.82
C SER A 72 -2.64 -6.07 -9.55
N TRP A 73 -3.60 -6.23 -10.47
CA TRP A 73 -4.98 -5.79 -10.27
C TRP A 73 -5.68 -6.57 -9.15
N ASP A 74 -5.60 -7.90 -9.17
CA ASP A 74 -6.18 -8.76 -8.13
C ASP A 74 -5.63 -8.37 -6.73
N ALA A 75 -4.31 -8.18 -6.61
CA ALA A 75 -3.69 -7.74 -5.37
C ALA A 75 -4.10 -6.32 -4.94
N LEU A 76 -4.32 -5.41 -5.90
CA LEU A 76 -4.78 -4.05 -5.64
C LEU A 76 -6.22 -4.05 -5.09
N GLU A 77 -7.11 -4.89 -5.60
CA GLU A 77 -8.48 -5.03 -5.09
C GLU A 77 -8.47 -5.46 -3.62
N GLU A 78 -7.62 -6.43 -3.27
CA GLU A 78 -7.46 -6.88 -1.87
C GLU A 78 -6.88 -5.79 -0.95
N ILE A 79 -5.91 -4.99 -1.44
CA ILE A 79 -5.38 -3.83 -0.70
C ILE A 79 -6.48 -2.79 -0.48
N ALA A 80 -7.28 -2.50 -1.51
CA ALA A 80 -8.35 -1.52 -1.43
C ALA A 80 -9.43 -1.94 -0.44
N ASP A 81 -9.81 -3.22 -0.41
CA ASP A 81 -10.77 -3.75 0.55
C ASP A 81 -10.23 -3.70 1.98
N HIS A 82 -8.96 -4.05 2.20
CA HIS A 82 -8.30 -3.89 3.50
C HIS A 82 -8.29 -2.42 3.96
N SER A 83 -7.92 -1.49 3.07
CA SER A 83 -7.90 -0.05 3.37
C SER A 83 -9.28 0.51 3.74
N ARG A 84 -10.35 0.05 3.06
CA ARG A 84 -11.73 0.43 3.39
C ARG A 84 -12.19 -0.14 4.74
N ALA A 85 -11.76 -1.35 5.08
CA ALA A 85 -12.09 -1.95 6.38
C ALA A 85 -11.49 -1.14 7.53
N LEU A 86 -10.29 -0.60 7.33
CA LEU A 86 -9.59 0.20 8.34
C LEU A 86 -10.20 1.59 8.58
N THR A 87 -10.87 2.19 7.58
CA THR A 87 -11.47 3.54 7.67
C THR A 87 -12.93 3.54 8.14
N ARG A 88 -13.55 2.37 8.34
CA ARG A 88 -14.94 2.22 8.79
C ARG A 88 -15.12 2.13 10.31
N THR A 89 -14.10 2.47 11.09
CA THR A 89 -14.14 2.50 12.56
C THR A 89 -14.21 3.94 13.05
#